data_AF-A0A2W4JDW8-F1
#
_entry.id   AF-A0A2W4JDW8-F1
#
_cell.length_a   1.000
_cell.length_b   1.000
_cell.length_c   1.000
_cell.angle_alpha   90.00
_cell.angle_beta   90.00
_cell.angle_gamma   90.00
#
_symmetry.space_group_name_H-M   'P 1'
#
loop_
_entity.id
_entity.type
_entity.pdbx_description
1 polymer ?
#
loop_
_entity_poly.entity_id
_entity_poly.type
_entity_poly.pdbx_seq_one_letter_code
_entity_poly.pdbx_strand_id
1 'polypeptide(L)'
;MRQMSTAARITRHKLELAMARSSRPSFSAPVLAELEAAGWTPDRSIDIPAWIEELEPQGYRLSEPAGAALRSFGGLEFGPINRTGPNFSNDEPFNIDPILAGSGHYALAEELEREIGGSWFPLGEWLSHSSVFISDRGRVVATGLGWIWDVGSSMEDAIEFALMAHRPLRCLKALSPGAKPWPPEES
;
A
#
# COMPACT_ATOMS: atom_id res chain seq x y z
N MET A 1 5.60 25.35 -36.61
CA MET A 1 5.60 23.98 -36.04
C MET A 1 7.05 23.50 -35.99
N ARG A 2 7.71 23.49 -34.81
CA ARG A 2 9.10 23.01 -34.71
C ARG A 2 9.09 21.49 -34.54
N GLN A 3 9.57 20.77 -35.54
CA GLN A 3 9.86 19.34 -35.41
C GLN A 3 11.07 19.14 -34.49
N MET A 4 10.92 18.30 -33.47
CA MET A 4 12.04 17.89 -32.63
C MET A 4 13.01 17.01 -33.43
N SER A 5 14.31 17.28 -33.29
CA SER A 5 15.40 16.50 -33.88
C SER A 5 15.36 15.03 -33.42
N THR A 6 15.72 14.11 -34.32
CA THR A 6 15.84 12.66 -34.07
C THR A 6 16.72 12.35 -32.86
N ALA A 7 17.78 13.15 -32.62
CA ALA A 7 18.63 13.01 -31.44
C ALA A 7 17.88 13.27 -30.13
N ALA A 8 16.99 14.27 -30.10
CA ALA A 8 16.17 14.59 -28.93
C ALA A 8 15.12 13.50 -28.63
N ARG A 9 14.59 12.85 -29.68
CA ARG A 9 13.68 11.69 -29.52
C ARG A 9 14.40 10.46 -28.96
N ILE A 10 15.62 10.18 -29.43
CA ILE A 10 16.42 9.04 -28.94
C ILE A 10 16.84 9.27 -27.48
N THR A 11 17.25 10.49 -27.12
CA THR A 11 17.62 10.82 -25.74
C THR A 11 16.41 10.72 -24.80
N ARG A 12 15.24 11.21 -25.22
CA ARG A 12 14.00 11.08 -24.44
C ARG A 12 13.57 9.62 -24.26
N HIS A 13 13.61 8.83 -25.31
CA HIS A 13 13.25 7.41 -25.24
C HIS A 13 14.26 6.60 -24.39
N LYS A 14 15.56 6.93 -24.48
CA LYS A 14 16.58 6.34 -23.59
C LYS A 14 16.40 6.76 -22.13
N LEU A 15 15.94 7.99 -21.87
CA LEU A 15 15.62 8.46 -20.52
C LEU A 15 14.36 7.78 -19.98
N GLU A 16 13.31 7.64 -20.80
CA GLU A 16 12.09 6.89 -20.47
C GLU A 16 12.40 5.40 -20.21
N LEU A 17 13.26 4.77 -21.02
CA LEU A 17 13.75 3.41 -20.80
C LEU A 17 14.69 3.28 -19.60
N ALA A 18 15.50 4.29 -19.28
CA ALA A 18 16.34 4.29 -18.09
C ALA A 18 15.53 4.50 -16.81
N MET A 19 14.49 5.34 -16.86
CA MET A 19 13.52 5.53 -15.79
C MET A 19 12.66 4.27 -15.58
N ALA A 20 12.25 3.61 -16.67
CA ALA A 20 11.57 2.31 -16.62
C ALA A 20 12.50 1.13 -16.23
N ARG A 21 13.82 1.27 -16.39
CA ARG A 21 14.83 0.32 -15.88
C ARG A 21 15.27 0.60 -14.44
N SER A 22 14.94 1.78 -13.92
CA SER A 22 15.25 2.20 -12.56
C SER A 22 14.09 1.95 -11.58
N SER A 23 13.00 1.33 -12.04
CA SER A 23 11.80 1.04 -11.26
C SER A 23 11.72 -0.45 -10.88
N ARG A 24 12.83 -1.04 -10.44
CA ARG A 24 12.70 -2.24 -9.60
C ARG A 24 12.18 -1.77 -8.25
N PRO A 25 11.20 -2.47 -7.67
CA PRO A 25 10.81 -2.18 -6.30
C PRO A 25 12.06 -2.29 -5.42
N SER A 26 12.37 -1.22 -4.70
CA SER A 26 13.60 -1.13 -3.89
C SER A 26 13.35 -1.78 -2.53
N PHE A 27 13.18 -3.09 -2.52
CA PHE A 27 13.12 -3.87 -1.28
C PHE A 27 14.52 -4.12 -0.72
N SER A 28 14.65 -4.15 0.60
CA SER A 28 15.86 -4.66 1.24
C SER A 28 16.01 -6.16 0.97
N ALA A 29 17.25 -6.69 1.06
CA ALA A 29 17.50 -8.10 0.79
C ALA A 29 16.67 -9.07 1.67
N PRO A 30 16.46 -8.81 2.98
CA PRO A 30 15.57 -9.63 3.79
C PRO A 30 14.11 -9.60 3.29
N VAL A 31 13.60 -8.42 2.95
CA VAL A 31 12.23 -8.26 2.44
C VAL A 31 12.06 -8.98 1.10
N LEU A 32 13.03 -8.85 0.19
CA LEU A 32 13.00 -9.57 -1.08
C LEU A 32 12.96 -11.09 -0.88
N ALA A 33 13.74 -11.62 0.07
CA ALA A 33 13.74 -13.05 0.37
C ALA A 33 12.38 -13.54 0.92
N GLU A 34 11.73 -12.74 1.77
CA GLU A 34 10.39 -13.04 2.29
C GLU A 34 9.33 -12.97 1.17
N LEU A 35 9.40 -11.97 0.30
CA LEU A 35 8.52 -11.85 -0.86
C LEU A 35 8.65 -13.08 -1.78
N GLU A 36 9.87 -13.49 -2.10
CA GLU A 36 10.13 -14.69 -2.90
C GLU A 36 9.60 -15.96 -2.21
N ALA A 37 9.79 -16.08 -0.89
CA ALA A 37 9.27 -17.20 -0.10
C ALA A 37 7.74 -17.25 -0.07
N ALA A 38 7.08 -16.09 -0.07
CA ALA A 38 5.63 -15.94 -0.19
C ALA A 38 5.12 -16.16 -1.64
N GLY A 39 6.01 -16.40 -2.61
CA GLY A 39 5.65 -16.68 -4.00
C GLY A 39 5.52 -15.44 -4.89
N TRP A 40 6.00 -14.28 -4.44
CA TRP A 40 6.13 -13.10 -5.28
C TRP A 40 7.33 -13.22 -6.23
N THR A 41 7.18 -12.69 -7.45
CA THR A 41 8.30 -12.46 -8.37
C THR A 41 8.13 -11.08 -9.02
N PRO A 42 9.22 -10.45 -9.51
CA PRO A 42 9.14 -9.14 -10.15
C PRO A 42 8.21 -9.07 -11.36
N ASP A 43 8.00 -10.20 -12.05
CA ASP A 43 7.13 -10.31 -13.23
C ASP A 43 5.71 -10.82 -12.88
N ARG A 44 5.41 -11.01 -11.58
CA ARG A 44 4.09 -11.44 -11.13
C ARG A 44 3.04 -10.40 -11.51
N SER A 45 2.00 -10.85 -12.20
CA SER A 45 0.82 -10.07 -12.55
C SER A 45 -0.39 -11.00 -12.59
N ILE A 46 -1.23 -10.95 -11.57
CA ILE A 46 -2.47 -11.75 -11.50
C ILE A 46 -3.65 -11.00 -12.10
N ASP A 47 -4.68 -11.75 -12.51
CA ASP A 47 -5.97 -11.18 -12.86
C ASP A 47 -6.73 -10.79 -11.59
N ILE A 48 -7.30 -9.58 -11.59
CA ILE A 48 -8.05 -9.02 -10.46
C ILE A 48 -9.55 -8.75 -10.70
N PRO A 49 -10.21 -9.15 -11.81
CA PRO A 49 -11.58 -8.70 -12.10
C PRO A 49 -12.58 -9.14 -11.04
N ALA A 50 -12.41 -10.32 -10.43
CA ALA A 50 -13.31 -10.79 -9.38
C ALA A 50 -13.38 -9.85 -8.17
N TRP A 51 -12.25 -9.26 -7.76
CA TRP A 51 -12.24 -8.26 -6.70
C TRP A 51 -12.90 -6.95 -7.13
N ILE A 52 -12.69 -6.55 -8.38
CA ILE A 52 -13.26 -5.30 -8.92
C ILE A 52 -14.78 -5.41 -9.06
N GLU A 53 -15.28 -6.52 -9.60
CA GLU A 53 -16.70 -6.80 -9.77
C GLU A 53 -17.47 -6.80 -8.43
N GLU A 54 -16.82 -7.22 -7.35
CA GLU A 54 -17.39 -7.20 -5.99
C GLU A 54 -17.37 -5.79 -5.37
N LEU A 55 -16.31 -5.02 -5.59
CA LEU A 55 -16.06 -3.74 -4.89
C LEU A 55 -16.64 -2.52 -5.62
N GLU A 56 -16.62 -2.48 -6.95
CA GLU A 56 -17.13 -1.32 -7.72
C GLU A 56 -18.61 -0.99 -7.45
N PRO A 57 -19.53 -1.98 -7.32
CA PRO A 57 -20.92 -1.71 -6.98
C PRO A 57 -21.11 -1.04 -5.62
N GLN A 58 -20.13 -1.20 -4.71
CA GLN A 58 -20.16 -0.60 -3.36
C GLN A 58 -19.69 0.86 -3.36
N GLY A 59 -19.12 1.33 -4.48
CA GLY A 59 -18.67 2.71 -4.67
C GLY A 59 -17.16 2.85 -4.88
N TYR A 60 -16.39 1.78 -4.70
CA TYR A 60 -14.95 1.81 -4.94
C TYR A 60 -14.63 2.10 -6.41
N ARG A 61 -13.50 2.77 -6.65
CA ARG A 61 -12.99 3.07 -7.99
C ARG A 61 -11.54 2.67 -8.06
N LEU A 62 -11.23 1.72 -8.95
CA LEU A 62 -9.86 1.25 -9.11
C LEU A 62 -8.99 2.35 -9.72
N SER A 63 -7.98 2.80 -8.97
CA SER A 63 -6.94 3.69 -9.46
C SER A 63 -5.80 2.90 -10.10
N GLU A 64 -4.92 3.57 -10.86
CA GLU A 64 -3.75 2.93 -11.45
C GLU A 64 -2.78 2.38 -10.38
N PRO A 65 -2.44 3.10 -9.30
CA PRO A 65 -1.61 2.55 -8.22
C PRO A 65 -2.24 1.33 -7.54
N ALA A 66 -3.56 1.37 -7.27
CA ALA A 66 -4.27 0.25 -6.66
C ALA A 66 -4.26 -0.98 -7.58
N GLY A 67 -4.56 -0.79 -8.86
CA GLY A 67 -4.52 -1.88 -9.83
C GLY A 67 -3.12 -2.46 -10.02
N ALA A 68 -2.08 -1.63 -10.01
CA ALA A 68 -0.69 -2.11 -10.09
C ALA A 68 -0.31 -2.93 -8.85
N ALA A 69 -0.64 -2.43 -7.65
CA ALA A 69 -0.40 -3.13 -6.38
C ALA A 69 -1.10 -4.49 -6.33
N LEU A 70 -2.40 -4.56 -6.66
CA LEU A 70 -3.16 -5.80 -6.60
C LEU A 70 -2.70 -6.84 -7.63
N ARG A 71 -2.32 -6.42 -8.85
CA ARG A 71 -1.76 -7.37 -9.84
C ARG A 71 -0.43 -7.95 -9.38
N SER A 72 0.44 -7.14 -8.77
CA SER A 72 1.76 -7.61 -8.34
C SER A 72 1.70 -8.41 -7.05
N PHE A 73 0.95 -7.96 -6.05
CA PHE A 73 1.00 -8.48 -4.68
C PHE A 73 -0.30 -9.10 -4.17
N GLY A 74 -1.43 -8.93 -4.87
CA GLY A 74 -2.72 -9.42 -4.41
C GLY A 74 -2.74 -10.94 -4.22
N GLY A 75 -3.43 -11.40 -3.18
CA GLY A 75 -3.52 -12.79 -2.76
C GLY A 75 -2.27 -13.32 -2.06
N LEU A 76 -1.29 -12.47 -1.79
CA LEU A 76 -0.11 -12.81 -1.01
C LEU A 76 -0.28 -12.38 0.45
N GLU A 77 0.42 -13.07 1.31
CA GLU A 77 0.50 -12.79 2.74
C GLU A 77 1.98 -12.72 3.12
N PHE A 78 2.36 -11.67 3.85
CA PHE A 78 3.76 -11.44 4.22
C PHE A 78 3.91 -11.35 5.73
N GLY A 79 4.73 -12.23 6.31
CA GLY A 79 4.99 -12.23 7.74
C GLY A 79 6.05 -11.20 8.15
N PRO A 80 6.02 -10.69 9.40
CA PRO A 80 7.05 -9.77 9.87
C PRO A 80 8.41 -10.48 10.00
N ILE A 81 9.44 -9.84 9.43
CA ILE A 81 10.85 -10.25 9.54
C ILE A 81 11.42 -9.73 10.86
N ASN A 82 11.18 -8.45 11.16
CA ASN A 82 11.60 -7.87 12.42
C ASN A 82 10.48 -7.99 13.46
N ARG A 83 10.69 -8.89 14.43
CA ARG A 83 9.76 -9.13 15.54
C ARG A 83 10.18 -8.42 16.83
N THR A 84 11.20 -7.57 16.76
CA THR A 84 11.81 -6.91 17.91
C THR A 84 11.83 -5.40 17.72
N GLY A 85 10.98 -4.67 18.45
CA GLY A 85 10.93 -3.22 18.39
C GLY A 85 9.65 -2.64 19.01
N PRO A 86 9.57 -1.32 19.23
CA PRO A 86 8.48 -0.68 19.98
C PRO A 86 7.12 -0.71 19.28
N ASN A 87 7.08 -1.04 17.99
CA ASN A 87 5.88 -0.86 17.17
C ASN A 87 5.15 -2.15 16.79
N PHE A 88 5.78 -3.34 16.92
CA PHE A 88 5.21 -4.58 16.36
C PHE A 88 5.60 -5.81 17.20
N SER A 89 4.64 -6.29 18.00
CA SER A 89 4.80 -7.47 18.86
C SER A 89 3.69 -8.50 18.68
N ASN A 90 2.83 -8.36 17.67
CA ASN A 90 1.67 -9.24 17.44
C ASN A 90 1.92 -10.30 16.35
N ASP A 91 3.08 -10.30 15.69
CA ASP A 91 3.45 -11.23 14.61
C ASP A 91 2.41 -11.32 13.46
N GLU A 92 1.55 -10.29 13.31
CA GLU A 92 0.47 -10.33 12.34
C GLU A 92 1.00 -10.11 10.91
N PRO A 93 0.60 -10.98 9.96
CA PRO A 93 1.00 -10.82 8.58
C PRO A 93 0.26 -9.66 7.91
N PHE A 94 0.87 -9.06 6.90
CA PHE A 94 0.16 -8.20 5.96
C PHE A 94 -0.50 -9.07 4.90
N ASN A 95 -1.83 -9.20 4.95
CA ASN A 95 -2.62 -9.96 3.99
C ASN A 95 -3.19 -9.03 2.91
N ILE A 96 -2.86 -9.28 1.65
CA ILE A 96 -3.27 -8.44 0.52
C ILE A 96 -4.47 -9.09 -0.17
N ASP A 97 -5.62 -9.02 0.47
CA ASP A 97 -6.91 -9.35 -0.11
C ASP A 97 -7.87 -8.15 0.05
N PRO A 98 -8.20 -7.44 -1.04
CA PRO A 98 -9.01 -6.23 -0.96
C PRO A 98 -10.45 -6.49 -0.50
N ILE A 99 -10.92 -7.75 -0.50
CA ILE A 99 -12.25 -8.09 0.03
C ILE A 99 -12.28 -8.00 1.55
N LEU A 100 -11.20 -8.39 2.24
CA LEU A 100 -11.10 -8.35 3.70
C LEU A 100 -11.33 -6.93 4.24
N ALA A 101 -10.65 -5.94 3.65
CA ALA A 101 -10.80 -4.53 4.02
C ALA A 101 -12.00 -3.83 3.36
N GLY A 102 -12.47 -4.34 2.21
CA GLY A 102 -13.33 -3.60 1.31
C GLY A 102 -14.81 -3.94 1.43
N SER A 103 -15.16 -5.23 1.37
CA SER A 103 -16.54 -5.65 1.16
C SER A 103 -17.39 -5.41 2.40
N GLY A 104 -18.48 -4.67 2.24
CA GLY A 104 -19.35 -4.23 3.34
C GLY A 104 -18.82 -3.02 4.12
N HIS A 105 -17.64 -2.49 3.76
CA HIS A 105 -16.91 -1.49 4.56
C HIS A 105 -16.61 -0.18 3.81
N TYR A 106 -17.36 0.14 2.74
CA TYR A 106 -17.14 1.36 1.94
C TYR A 106 -17.13 2.66 2.76
N ALA A 107 -17.87 2.72 3.87
CA ALA A 107 -17.87 3.86 4.78
C ALA A 107 -16.48 4.22 5.33
N LEU A 108 -15.55 3.25 5.43
CA LEU A 108 -14.16 3.52 5.82
C LEU A 108 -13.42 4.34 4.76
N ALA A 109 -13.64 4.07 3.48
CA ALA A 109 -13.04 4.86 2.40
C ALA A 109 -13.62 6.28 2.34
N GLU A 110 -14.92 6.44 2.59
CA GLU A 110 -15.55 7.76 2.73
C GLU A 110 -15.01 8.54 3.93
N GLU A 111 -14.72 7.86 5.04
CA GLU A 111 -14.05 8.45 6.20
C GLU A 111 -12.62 8.89 5.89
N LEU A 112 -11.83 8.07 5.20
CA LEU A 112 -10.50 8.44 4.74
C LEU A 112 -10.55 9.68 3.82
N GLU A 113 -11.47 9.71 2.85
CA GLU A 113 -11.64 10.86 1.97
C GLU A 113 -11.99 12.13 2.76
N ARG A 114 -12.92 12.04 3.73
CA ARG A 114 -13.32 13.17 4.56
C ARG A 114 -12.19 13.69 5.45
N GLU A 115 -11.43 12.79 6.08
CA GLU A 115 -10.46 13.16 7.12
C GLU A 115 -9.09 13.52 6.56
N ILE A 116 -8.66 12.85 5.48
CA ILE A 116 -7.31 13.04 4.91
C ILE A 116 -7.29 13.29 3.40
N GLY A 117 -8.46 13.33 2.74
CA GLY A 117 -8.58 13.62 1.31
C GLY A 117 -8.14 12.47 0.40
N GLY A 118 -8.41 12.61 -0.89
CA GLY A 118 -8.07 11.63 -1.92
C GLY A 118 -9.12 10.54 -2.10
N SER A 119 -8.89 9.64 -3.05
CA SER A 119 -9.75 8.48 -3.31
C SER A 119 -9.02 7.20 -2.92
N TRP A 120 -9.67 6.35 -2.15
CA TRP A 120 -9.04 5.22 -1.46
C TRP A 120 -9.61 3.90 -1.94
N PHE A 121 -8.74 2.95 -2.26
CA PHE A 121 -9.08 1.59 -2.65
C PHE A 121 -8.53 0.61 -1.61
N PRO A 122 -9.31 -0.39 -1.17
CA PRO A 122 -8.86 -1.36 -0.17
C PRO A 122 -7.77 -2.26 -0.76
N LEU A 123 -6.79 -2.60 0.05
CA LEU A 123 -5.72 -3.53 -0.30
C LEU A 123 -5.80 -4.84 0.48
N GLY A 124 -6.21 -4.78 1.75
CA GLY A 124 -6.28 -5.93 2.64
C GLY A 124 -6.11 -5.53 4.10
N GLU A 125 -5.62 -6.41 4.95
CA GLU A 125 -5.57 -6.20 6.39
C GLU A 125 -4.13 -6.28 6.93
N TRP A 126 -3.85 -5.42 7.90
CA TRP A 126 -2.62 -5.45 8.69
C TRP A 126 -2.85 -4.70 10.00
N LEU A 127 -1.92 -4.81 10.97
CA LEU A 127 -1.96 -4.02 12.21
C LEU A 127 -3.26 -4.21 13.02
N SER A 128 -3.43 -5.41 13.60
CA SER A 128 -4.62 -5.82 14.37
C SER A 128 -5.90 -5.79 13.54
N HIS A 129 -5.83 -6.43 12.37
CA HIS A 129 -6.92 -6.48 11.38
C HIS A 129 -7.43 -5.10 10.94
N SER A 130 -6.59 -4.07 11.04
CA SER A 130 -6.93 -2.75 10.50
C SER A 130 -6.97 -2.82 8.98
N SER A 131 -7.96 -2.16 8.40
CA SER A 131 -8.16 -2.13 6.96
C SER A 131 -7.09 -1.24 6.32
N VAL A 132 -6.36 -1.79 5.36
CA VAL A 132 -5.31 -1.09 4.62
C VAL A 132 -5.87 -0.60 3.30
N PHE A 133 -5.60 0.67 2.98
CA PHE A 133 -6.05 1.33 1.76
C PHE A 133 -4.88 1.99 1.05
N ILE A 134 -4.98 2.08 -0.28
CA ILE A 134 -4.08 2.86 -1.13
C ILE A 134 -4.84 3.98 -1.82
N SER A 135 -4.25 5.16 -1.89
CA SER A 135 -4.83 6.29 -2.60
C SER A 135 -4.58 6.22 -4.10
N ASP A 136 -5.33 7.03 -4.85
CA ASP A 136 -5.08 7.35 -6.27
C ASP A 136 -3.68 7.93 -6.56
N ARG A 137 -2.92 8.34 -5.53
CA ARG A 137 -1.53 8.80 -5.61
C ARG A 137 -0.51 7.79 -5.10
N GLY A 138 -0.94 6.58 -4.73
CA GLY A 138 -0.07 5.50 -4.28
C GLY A 138 0.24 5.50 -2.77
N ARG A 139 -0.25 6.49 -2.01
CA ARG A 139 -0.05 6.51 -0.56
C ARG A 139 -0.84 5.39 0.11
N VAL A 140 -0.22 4.66 1.03
CA VAL A 140 -0.84 3.57 1.78
C VAL A 140 -1.08 3.98 3.22
N VAL A 141 -2.28 3.71 3.72
CA VAL A 141 -2.70 3.94 5.11
C VAL A 141 -3.38 2.71 5.67
N ALA A 142 -3.32 2.54 6.98
CA ALA A 142 -4.17 1.62 7.72
C ALA A 142 -5.20 2.43 8.50
N THR A 143 -6.44 1.95 8.58
CA THR A 143 -7.49 2.54 9.42
C THR A 143 -8.21 1.46 10.19
N GLY A 144 -8.43 1.72 11.48
CA GLY A 144 -8.97 0.74 12.40
C GLY A 144 -8.89 1.25 13.82
N LEU A 145 -9.73 0.69 14.70
CA LEU A 145 -9.74 1.00 16.14
C LEU A 145 -9.88 2.50 16.50
N GLY A 146 -10.33 3.34 15.56
CA GLY A 146 -10.47 4.78 15.74
C GLY A 146 -9.24 5.62 15.38
N TRP A 147 -8.29 5.08 14.63
CA TRP A 147 -7.13 5.82 14.13
C TRP A 147 -6.91 5.61 12.63
N ILE A 148 -6.21 6.58 12.02
CA ILE A 148 -5.63 6.46 10.69
C ILE A 148 -4.11 6.53 10.83
N TRP A 149 -3.41 5.54 10.30
CA TRP A 149 -1.96 5.43 10.34
C TRP A 149 -1.31 5.58 8.97
N ASP A 150 -0.14 6.21 8.96
CA ASP A 150 0.73 6.30 7.80
C ASP A 150 1.52 5.01 7.65
N VAL A 151 1.30 4.27 6.55
CA VAL A 151 1.96 2.99 6.31
C VAL A 151 3.06 3.15 5.26
N GLY A 152 2.80 3.86 4.17
CA GLY A 152 3.78 4.04 3.11
C GLY A 152 3.43 5.14 2.13
N SER A 153 4.45 5.66 1.46
CA SER A 153 4.32 6.59 0.33
C SER A 153 4.06 5.86 -1.00
N SER A 154 4.32 4.56 -1.05
CA SER A 154 4.00 3.62 -2.13
C SER A 154 3.68 2.23 -1.56
N MET A 155 3.25 1.29 -2.40
CA MET A 155 3.01 -0.10 -1.98
C MET A 155 4.29 -0.78 -1.50
N GLU A 156 5.42 -0.54 -2.18
CA GLU A 156 6.72 -1.09 -1.83
C GLU A 156 7.21 -0.56 -0.48
N ASP A 157 7.08 0.74 -0.24
CA ASP A 157 7.41 1.36 1.05
C ASP A 157 6.53 0.80 2.18
N ALA A 158 5.24 0.57 1.90
CA ALA A 158 4.31 -0.05 2.85
C ALA A 158 4.69 -1.49 3.21
N ILE A 159 5.05 -2.32 2.23
CA ILE A 159 5.52 -3.69 2.46
C ILE A 159 6.84 -3.68 3.22
N GLU A 160 7.83 -2.90 2.79
CA GLU A 160 9.11 -2.78 3.49
C GLU A 160 8.91 -2.38 4.95
N PHE A 161 8.01 -1.42 5.20
CA PHE A 161 7.67 -0.99 6.54
C PHE A 161 6.97 -2.08 7.35
N ALA A 162 6.00 -2.79 6.76
CA ALA A 162 5.25 -3.83 7.44
C ALA A 162 6.12 -5.01 7.88
N LEU A 163 7.12 -5.37 7.08
CA LEU A 163 7.99 -6.52 7.35
C LEU A 163 9.17 -6.17 8.26
N MET A 164 9.77 -4.99 8.09
CA MET A 164 11.00 -4.61 8.79
C MET A 164 10.78 -3.72 10.00
N ALA A 165 9.64 -3.04 10.09
CA ALA A 165 9.39 -2.07 11.15
C ALA A 165 10.50 -1.02 11.31
N HIS A 166 11.15 -0.64 10.20
CA HIS A 166 12.41 0.11 10.21
C HIS A 166 12.26 1.59 10.65
N ARG A 167 11.03 2.04 10.89
CA ARG A 167 10.68 3.38 11.38
C ARG A 167 9.50 3.31 12.36
N PRO A 168 9.18 4.37 13.10
CA PRO A 168 7.97 4.40 13.92
C PRO A 168 6.68 4.41 13.10
N LEU A 169 5.65 3.72 13.60
CA LEU A 169 4.29 3.87 13.08
C LEU A 169 3.77 5.26 13.45
N ARG A 170 3.26 6.00 12.46
CA ARG A 170 2.81 7.38 12.69
C ARG A 170 1.29 7.45 12.61
N CYS A 171 0.67 7.87 13.71
CA CYS A 171 -0.73 8.26 13.72
C CYS A 171 -0.92 9.55 12.91
N LEU A 172 -1.73 9.51 11.87
CA LEU A 172 -2.13 10.70 11.12
C LEU A 172 -3.31 11.40 11.78
N LYS A 173 -4.23 10.60 12.31
CA LYS A 173 -5.49 11.09 12.87
C LYS A 173 -6.03 10.12 13.91
N ALA A 174 -6.52 10.67 15.03
CA ALA A 174 -7.46 9.97 15.90
C ALA A 174 -8.87 10.43 15.52
N LEU A 175 -9.77 9.47 15.29
CA LEU A 175 -11.11 9.70 14.75
C LEU A 175 -12.14 9.99 15.85
N SER A 176 -11.92 9.43 17.03
CA SER A 176 -12.79 9.65 18.20
C SER A 176 -12.48 11.00 18.88
N PRO A 177 -13.49 11.80 19.24
CA PRO A 177 -13.29 13.05 19.97
C PRO A 177 -12.51 12.82 21.28
N GLY A 178 -11.40 13.55 21.46
CA GLY A 178 -10.55 13.45 22.65
C GLY A 178 -9.66 12.21 22.72
N ALA A 179 -9.69 11.33 21.71
CA ALA A 179 -8.74 10.23 21.62
C ALA A 179 -7.32 10.75 21.36
N LYS A 180 -6.35 10.13 22.03
CA LYS A 180 -4.93 10.42 21.80
C LYS A 180 -4.43 9.62 20.60
N PRO A 181 -3.43 10.14 19.87
CA PRO A 181 -2.73 9.36 18.84
C PRO A 181 -2.19 8.03 19.39
N TRP A 182 -2.25 6.98 18.57
CA TRP A 182 -1.56 5.71 18.80
C TRP A 182 -0.58 5.47 17.64
N PRO A 183 0.70 5.14 17.87
CA PRO A 183 1.33 5.07 19.17
C PRO A 183 1.44 6.50 19.72
N PRO A 184 1.55 6.66 21.04
CA PRO A 184 1.92 7.96 21.59
C PRO A 184 3.23 8.43 20.94
N GLU A 185 3.34 9.71 20.61
CA GLU A 185 4.62 10.27 20.14
C GLU A 185 5.69 9.98 21.20
N GLU A 186 6.85 9.49 20.79
CA GLU A 186 7.99 9.30 21.69
C GLU A 186 8.34 10.67 22.29
N SER A 187 8.14 10.80 23.60
CA SER A 187 8.46 11.97 24.40
C SER A 187 9.95 12.05 24.72
#